data_AF-A0A164IJB7-F1
#
_entry.id   AF-A0A164IJB7-F1
#
_cell.length_a   1.000
_cell.length_b   1.000
_cell.length_c   1.000
_cell.angle_alpha   90.00
_cell.angle_beta   90.00
_cell.angle_gamma   90.00
#
_symmetry.space_group_name_H-M   'P 1'
#
loop_
_entity.id
_entity.type
_entity.pdbx_description
1 polymer ?
#
loop_
_entity_poly.entity_id
_entity_poly.type
_entity_poly.pdbx_seq_one_letter_code
_entity_poly.pdbx_strand_id
1 'polypeptide(L)' 'EDIFLLPHSSGTSGLPKSVMLTHFNMSSNVMQFLEPGGTNHQLATSEYQDTYVCLLPFFHTYGITILMNT' A
#
# COMPACT_ATOMS: atom_id res chain seq x y z
N GLU A 1 16.02 -5.09 8.84
CA GLU A 1 14.80 -4.60 8.17
C GLU A 1 15.23 -4.03 6.84
N ASP A 2 14.73 -4.61 5.74
CA ASP A 2 15.13 -4.20 4.40
C ASP A 2 14.15 -3.16 3.84
N ILE A 3 14.69 -2.23 3.05
CA ILE A 3 13.90 -1.20 2.37
C ILE A 3 13.12 -1.86 1.25
N PHE A 4 11.82 -1.60 1.24
CA PHE A 4 10.88 -2.04 0.22
C PHE A 4 10.69 -0.96 -0.86
N LEU A 5 10.44 0.29 -0.47
CA LEU A 5 10.15 1.39 -1.39
C LEU A 5 10.64 2.74 -0.84
N LEU A 6 11.04 3.64 -1.76
CA LEU A 6 11.46 5.02 -1.47
C LEU A 6 10.59 6.06 -2.21
N PRO A 7 9.28 6.18 -1.89
CA PRO A 7 8.46 7.21 -2.51
C PRO A 7 8.91 8.61 -2.05
N HIS A 8 8.73 9.60 -2.91
CA HIS A 8 9.06 10.99 -2.59
C HIS A 8 7.82 11.71 -2.07
N SER A 9 7.94 12.27 -0.87
CA SER A 9 6.95 13.21 -0.34
C SER A 9 7.20 14.61 -0.88
N SER A 10 6.14 15.43 -0.99
CA SER A 10 6.27 16.87 -1.28
C SER A 10 7.07 17.62 -0.21
N GLY A 11 7.18 17.05 0.99
CA GLY A 11 7.81 17.65 2.15
C GLY A 11 6.88 18.67 2.80
N THR A 12 6.50 18.42 4.05
CA THR A 12 5.71 19.41 4.83
C THR A 12 6.50 20.70 5.07
N SER A 13 7.84 20.60 5.09
CA SER A 13 8.76 21.73 5.17
C SER A 13 9.99 21.48 4.31
N GLY A 14 10.33 22.46 3.48
CA GLY A 14 11.54 22.47 2.66
C GLY A 14 11.42 21.64 1.39
N LEU A 15 12.55 21.10 0.94
CA LEU A 15 12.63 20.32 -0.30
C LEU A 15 11.94 18.95 -0.16
N PRO A 16 11.53 18.34 -1.29
CA PRO A 16 11.04 16.96 -1.33
C PRO A 16 12.02 15.97 -0.70
N LYS A 17 11.50 14.94 -0.04
CA LYS A 17 12.29 13.93 0.69
C LYS A 17 11.79 12.53 0.37
N SER A 18 12.72 11.60 0.16
CA SER A 18 12.41 10.18 0.08
C SER A 18 11.97 9.65 1.45
N VAL A 19 10.89 8.87 1.47
CA VAL A 19 10.36 8.23 2.67
C VAL A 19 10.80 6.77 2.65
N MET A 20 11.37 6.26 3.74
CA MET A 20 11.79 4.85 3.83
C MET A 20 10.62 3.97 4.25
N LEU A 21 10.09 3.19 3.30
CA LEU A 21 9.13 2.13 3.58
C LEU A 21 9.87 0.79 3.63
N THR A 22 9.78 0.09 4.75
CA THR A 22 10.39 -1.22 4.96
C THR A 22 9.35 -2.30 4.68
N HIS A 23 9.81 -3.53 4.46
CA HIS A 23 8.89 -4.67 4.37
C HIS A 23 7.95 -4.76 5.57
N PHE A 24 8.48 -4.51 6.77
CA PHE A 24 7.71 -4.60 8.02
C PHE A 24 6.59 -3.55 8.10
N ASN A 25 6.86 -2.29 7.77
CA ASN A 25 5.83 -1.26 7.86
C ASN A 25 4.77 -1.40 6.76
N MET A 26 5.16 -1.85 5.57
CA MET A 26 4.22 -2.14 4.50
C MET A 26 3.32 -3.33 4.82
N SER A 27 3.88 -4.46 5.27
CA SER A 27 3.06 -5.62 5.68
C SER A 27 2.13 -5.27 6.84
N SER A 28 2.60 -4.45 7.79
CA SER A 28 1.75 -3.97 8.89
C SER A 28 0.58 -3.12 8.39
N ASN A 29 0.78 -2.29 7.36
CA ASN A 29 -0.29 -1.54 6.74
C ASN A 29 -1.31 -2.45 6.04
N VAL A 30 -0.84 -3.45 5.29
CA VAL A 30 -1.70 -4.46 4.65
C VAL A 30 -2.56 -5.17 5.69
N MET A 31 -1.96 -5.65 6.78
CA MET A 31 -2.69 -6.35 7.84
C MET A 31 -3.79 -5.48 8.48
N GLN A 32 -3.54 -4.19 8.68
CA GLN A 32 -4.56 -3.26 9.22
C GLN A 32 -5.78 -3.14 8.30
N PHE A 33 -5.62 -3.29 6.99
CA PHE A 33 -6.71 -3.24 6.01
C PHE A 33 -7.51 -4.55 5.95
N LEU A 34 -6.88 -5.67 6.30
CA LEU A 34 -7.48 -7.00 6.32
C LEU A 34 -8.22 -7.32 7.62
N GLU A 35 -8.01 -6.54 8.68
CA GLU A 35 -8.73 -6.69 9.95
C GLU A 35 -10.25 -6.47 9.77
N PRO A 36 -11.11 -7.14 10.59
CA PRO A 36 -12.55 -6.94 10.55
C PRO A 36 -12.94 -5.46 10.72
N GLY A 37 -13.48 -4.86 9.65
CA GLY A 37 -13.86 -3.45 9.60
C GLY A 37 -12.88 -2.51 8.88
N GLY A 38 -11.74 -3.02 8.41
CA GLY A 38 -10.78 -2.27 7.59
C GLY A 38 -11.24 -2.10 6.14
N THR A 39 -11.46 -3.21 5.43
CA THR A 39 -12.02 -3.22 4.07
C THR A 39 -12.99 -4.37 3.87
N ASN A 40 -13.87 -4.27 2.87
CA ASN A 40 -14.71 -5.38 2.42
C ASN A 40 -13.91 -6.32 1.49
N HIS A 41 -12.75 -6.80 1.96
CA HIS A 41 -11.95 -7.78 1.22
C HIS A 41 -12.49 -9.19 1.47
N GLN A 42 -12.53 -10.01 0.42
CA GLN A 42 -12.84 -11.43 0.52
C GLN A 42 -11.58 -12.22 0.23
N LEU A 43 -11.23 -13.16 1.12
CA LEU A 43 -10.07 -14.01 0.92
C LEU A 43 -10.17 -14.74 -0.43
N ALA A 44 -9.08 -14.64 -1.21
CA ALA A 44 -8.98 -15.34 -2.48
C ALA A 44 -9.14 -16.85 -2.28
N THR A 45 -9.87 -17.49 -3.19
CA THR A 45 -10.04 -18.95 -3.24
C THR A 45 -9.69 -19.46 -4.63
N SER A 46 -9.79 -20.78 -4.85
CA SER A 46 -9.66 -21.34 -6.20
C SER A 46 -10.72 -20.84 -7.19
N GLU A 47 -11.86 -20.33 -6.69
CA GLU A 47 -13.01 -19.91 -7.49
C GLU A 47 -13.26 -18.40 -7.43
N TYR A 48 -12.55 -17.67 -6.58
CA TYR A 48 -12.77 -16.25 -6.32
C TYR A 48 -11.46 -15.47 -6.19
N GLN A 49 -11.42 -14.33 -6.87
CA GLN A 49 -10.38 -13.33 -6.69
C GLN A 49 -10.98 -11.95 -6.90
N ASP A 50 -10.62 -10.99 -6.05
CA ASP A 50 -11.03 -9.60 -6.23
C ASP A 50 -10.39 -9.02 -7.51
N THR A 51 -11.14 -8.20 -8.24
CA THR A 51 -10.64 -7.50 -9.44
C THR A 51 -10.71 -6.00 -9.24
N TYR A 52 -9.56 -5.34 -9.30
CA TYR A 52 -9.44 -3.88 -9.08
C TYR A 52 -9.03 -3.14 -10.35
N VAL A 53 -9.64 -1.98 -10.56
CA VAL A 53 -9.23 -1.05 -11.62
C VAL A 53 -8.07 -0.20 -11.11
N CYS A 54 -6.88 -0.45 -11.67
CA CYS A 54 -5.63 0.18 -11.24
C CYS A 54 -5.38 1.50 -11.99
N LEU A 55 -6.28 2.48 -11.81
CA LEU A 55 -6.19 3.77 -12.52
C LEU A 55 -5.18 4.74 -11.90
N LEU A 56 -4.93 4.62 -10.59
CA LEU A 56 -4.12 5.58 -9.86
C LEU A 56 -2.62 5.39 -10.14
N PRO A 57 -1.83 6.48 -10.16
CA PRO A 57 -0.41 6.38 -10.49
C PRO A 57 0.41 5.65 -9.41
N PHE A 58 1.22 4.66 -9.82
CA PHE A 58 2.01 3.84 -8.88
C PHE A 58 3.24 4.55 -8.30
N PHE A 59 3.64 5.68 -8.86
CA PHE A 59 4.68 6.52 -8.27
C PHE A 59 4.18 7.32 -7.06
N HIS A 60 2.86 7.39 -6.84
CA HIS A 60 2.26 8.01 -5.66
C HIS A 60 1.98 6.93 -4.61
N THR A 61 2.40 7.12 -3.35
CA THR A 61 2.27 6.11 -2.28
C THR A 61 0.85 5.56 -2.16
N TYR A 62 -0.17 6.40 -2.27
CA TYR A 62 -1.56 5.90 -2.24
C TYR A 62 -1.90 4.92 -3.37
N GLY A 63 -1.42 5.18 -4.60
CA GLY A 63 -1.72 4.33 -5.76
C GLY A 63 -1.06 2.95 -5.67
N ILE A 64 0.13 2.87 -5.06
CA ILE A 64 0.81 1.59 -4.85
C ILE A 64 0.32 0.86 -3.59
N THR A 65 0.08 1.57 -2.49
CA THR A 65 -0.30 0.96 -1.21
C THR A 65 -1.72 0.38 -1.26
N ILE A 66 -2.68 1.04 -1.91
CA ILE A 66 -4.04 0.50 -1.96
C ILE A 66 -4.13 -0.80 -2.75
N LEU A 67 -3.30 -0.97 -3.78
CA LEU A 67 -3.18 -2.22 -4.52
C LEU A 67 -2.55 -3.34 -3.68
N MET A 68 -1.68 -3.00 -2.74
CA MET A 68 -1.05 -3.99 -1.86
C MET A 68 -1.99 -4.48 -0.75
N ASN A 69 -3.03 -3.69 -0.45
CA ASN A 69 -4.01 -3.97 0.60
C ASN A 69 -5.19 -4.84 0.11
N THR A 70 -5.05 -5.47 -1.05
CA THR A 70 -6.05 -6.31 -1.71
C THR A 70 -5.49 -7.69 -1.98
#